data_AF-A0A397UN32-F1
#
_entry.id   AF-A0A397UN32-F1
#
_cell.length_a   1.000
_cell.length_b   1.000
_cell.length_c   1.000
_cell.angle_alpha   90.00
_cell.angle_beta   90.00
_cell.angle_gamma   90.00
#
_symmetry.space_group_name_H-M   'P 1'
#
loop_
_entity.id
_entity.type
_entity.pdbx_description
1 polymer ?
#
loop_
_entity_poly.entity_id
_entity_poly.type
_entity_poly.pdbx_seq_one_letter_code
_entity_poly.pdbx_strand_id
1 'polypeptide(L)'
;MASELMWPYVIYEENPSVEGFLKWAQNQTDHTFRLKYEQTFIYLQAIINFRTGVRFNRPSLKFATRRMFAPIWSAQRHPIYRLIEIADEEQMLRLRPEIRNLIQERVVTSRSKLSNQHQGHDTILEEINKSLKSLIPLVPSQRHWEIAARNCTNFSKLRTNIFNIIGYSESEANEPRTRPGFTAESRRFRVQIRKTQFVNPNADNRIFQNLGRELTLSEQMIRFSEIASMKRNEFIKATLIKKTPLGIWHPIPITCDEAELQGSESSLKKSEILSIINSLIPSLGDLDRLRFRGLSNKSREDLVNILQEVRNILAENKISTSEE
;
A
#
# COMPACT_ATOMS: atom_id res chain seq x y z
N MET A 1 -9.00 5.92 -17.19
CA MET A 1 -9.37 4.74 -16.39
C MET A 1 -10.86 4.70 -16.10
N ALA A 2 -11.45 5.68 -15.40
CA ALA A 2 -12.90 5.68 -15.11
C ALA A 2 -13.79 5.48 -16.36
N SER A 3 -13.52 6.24 -17.44
CA SER A 3 -14.20 6.06 -18.74
C SER A 3 -14.05 4.67 -19.34
N GLU A 4 -12.92 4.00 -19.11
CA GLU A 4 -12.67 2.67 -19.66
C GLU A 4 -13.34 1.59 -18.84
N LEU A 5 -13.55 1.81 -17.55
CA LEU A 5 -14.34 0.93 -16.68
C LEU A 5 -15.85 1.07 -16.98
N MET A 6 -16.31 2.23 -17.43
CA MET A 6 -17.69 2.43 -17.86
C MET A 6 -17.96 1.89 -19.26
N TRP A 7 -16.93 1.81 -20.10
CA TRP A 7 -17.06 1.47 -21.52
C TRP A 7 -17.80 0.15 -21.79
N PRO A 8 -17.53 -0.97 -21.09
CA PRO A 8 -18.25 -2.21 -21.32
C PRO A 8 -19.76 -2.09 -21.05
N TYR A 9 -20.14 -1.37 -20.00
CA TYR A 9 -21.55 -1.10 -19.69
C TYR A 9 -22.21 -0.23 -20.75
N VAL A 10 -21.53 0.84 -21.20
CA VAL A 10 -22.05 1.77 -22.21
C VAL A 10 -22.27 1.09 -23.57
N ILE A 11 -21.47 0.08 -23.93
CA ILE A 11 -21.71 -0.71 -25.14
C ILE A 11 -22.88 -1.68 -24.96
N TYR A 12 -22.97 -2.29 -23.78
CA TYR A 12 -23.94 -3.35 -23.51
C TYR A 12 -25.37 -2.81 -23.34
N GLU A 13 -25.52 -1.65 -22.74
CA GLU A 13 -26.81 -1.05 -22.40
C GLU A 13 -27.25 -0.04 -23.46
N GLU A 14 -28.47 -0.19 -23.98
CA GLU A 14 -29.04 0.71 -24.99
C GLU A 14 -29.31 2.11 -24.43
N ASN A 15 -29.72 2.19 -23.15
CA ASN A 15 -29.97 3.44 -22.43
C ASN A 15 -29.15 3.50 -21.11
N PRO A 16 -27.84 3.77 -21.20
CA PRO A 16 -26.97 3.72 -20.03
C PRO A 16 -27.32 4.81 -19.02
N SER A 17 -27.44 4.42 -17.74
CA SER A 17 -27.66 5.34 -16.63
C SER A 17 -26.60 5.17 -15.55
N VAL A 18 -26.41 6.19 -14.71
CA VAL A 18 -25.45 6.11 -13.59
C VAL A 18 -25.85 5.02 -12.60
N GLU A 19 -27.14 4.95 -12.25
CA GLU A 19 -27.66 3.93 -11.33
C GLU A 19 -27.53 2.53 -11.94
N GLY A 20 -27.83 2.39 -13.23
CA GLY A 20 -27.64 1.15 -13.97
C GLY A 20 -26.19 0.71 -14.00
N PHE A 21 -25.24 1.64 -14.22
CA PHE A 21 -23.81 1.34 -14.16
C PHE A 21 -23.37 0.86 -12.78
N LEU A 22 -23.82 1.51 -11.70
CA LEU A 22 -23.44 1.12 -10.34
C LEU A 22 -23.93 -0.29 -10.01
N LYS A 23 -25.18 -0.62 -10.37
CA LYS A 23 -25.73 -1.98 -10.21
C LYS A 23 -24.97 -2.99 -11.06
N TRP A 24 -24.71 -2.65 -12.32
CA TRP A 24 -23.95 -3.50 -13.23
C TRP A 24 -22.53 -3.77 -12.71
N ALA A 25 -21.83 -2.73 -12.23
CA ALA A 25 -20.47 -2.83 -11.71
C ALA A 25 -20.41 -3.65 -10.41
N GLN A 26 -21.39 -3.50 -9.52
CA GLN A 26 -21.49 -4.30 -8.28
C GLN A 26 -21.68 -5.79 -8.56
N ASN A 27 -22.44 -6.11 -9.61
CA ASN A 27 -22.75 -7.48 -10.01
C ASN A 27 -21.67 -8.13 -10.88
N GLN A 28 -20.56 -7.43 -11.20
CA GLN A 28 -19.47 -8.03 -11.98
C GLN A 28 -18.73 -9.11 -11.18
N THR A 29 -18.57 -10.28 -11.80
CA THR A 29 -17.80 -11.41 -11.27
C THR A 29 -16.35 -11.40 -11.73
N ASP A 30 -16.01 -10.68 -12.82
CA ASP A 30 -14.63 -10.55 -13.29
C ASP A 30 -13.77 -9.84 -12.24
N HIS A 31 -12.80 -10.59 -11.69
CA HIS A 31 -11.97 -10.07 -10.63
C HIS A 31 -10.99 -9.00 -11.12
N THR A 32 -10.56 -9.04 -12.39
CA THR A 32 -9.71 -8.00 -12.97
C THR A 32 -10.44 -6.66 -13.01
N PHE A 33 -11.67 -6.66 -13.51
CA PHE A 33 -12.56 -5.51 -13.50
C PHE A 33 -12.74 -4.97 -12.08
N ARG A 34 -13.08 -5.84 -11.12
CA ARG A 34 -13.28 -5.45 -9.71
C ARG A 34 -12.04 -4.78 -9.12
N LEU A 35 -10.85 -5.35 -9.30
CA LEU A 35 -9.61 -4.76 -8.83
C LEU A 35 -9.38 -3.36 -9.43
N LYS A 36 -9.58 -3.21 -10.75
CA LYS A 36 -9.40 -1.91 -11.43
C LYS A 36 -10.46 -0.90 -11.02
N TYR A 37 -11.68 -1.36 -10.76
CA TYR A 37 -12.77 -0.57 -10.23
C TYR A 37 -12.40 -0.03 -8.85
N GLU A 38 -11.94 -0.87 -7.92
CA GLU A 38 -11.50 -0.44 -6.59
C GLU A 38 -10.33 0.55 -6.67
N GLN A 39 -9.30 0.25 -7.47
CA GLN A 39 -8.17 1.15 -7.70
C GLN A 39 -8.62 2.55 -8.17
N THR A 40 -9.59 2.61 -9.07
CA THR A 40 -9.99 3.86 -9.73
C THR A 40 -11.05 4.63 -8.95
N PHE A 41 -12.09 3.96 -8.46
CA PHE A 41 -13.23 4.63 -7.83
C PHE A 41 -13.13 4.71 -6.32
N ILE A 42 -12.42 3.77 -5.67
CA ILE A 42 -12.26 3.77 -4.21
C ILE A 42 -10.93 4.42 -3.83
N TYR A 43 -9.81 3.84 -4.28
CA TYR A 43 -8.49 4.26 -3.79
C TYR A 43 -8.04 5.58 -4.39
N LEU A 44 -8.18 5.80 -5.69
CA LEU A 44 -7.84 7.11 -6.28
C LEU A 44 -8.70 8.23 -5.68
N GLN A 45 -10.00 7.98 -5.46
CA GLN A 45 -10.87 8.94 -4.79
C GLN A 45 -10.43 9.17 -3.33
N ALA A 46 -10.03 8.11 -2.62
CA ALA A 46 -9.50 8.22 -1.27
C ALA A 46 -8.19 9.04 -1.24
N ILE A 47 -7.30 8.94 -2.23
CA ILE A 47 -6.11 9.79 -2.35
C ILE A 47 -6.51 11.25 -2.55
N ILE A 48 -7.46 11.52 -3.46
CA ILE A 48 -7.96 12.89 -3.71
C ILE A 48 -8.55 13.47 -2.43
N ASN A 49 -9.38 12.70 -1.72
CA ASN A 49 -9.99 13.08 -0.46
C ASN A 49 -8.94 13.27 0.64
N PHE A 50 -7.89 12.45 0.68
CA PHE A 50 -6.80 12.57 1.65
C PHE A 50 -6.02 13.86 1.40
N ARG A 51 -5.63 14.12 0.15
CA ARG A 51 -4.94 15.36 -0.24
C ARG A 51 -5.80 16.59 0.05
N THR A 52 -7.11 16.50 -0.19
CA THR A 52 -8.08 17.54 0.16
C THR A 52 -8.14 17.72 1.68
N GLY A 53 -8.25 16.63 2.43
CA GLY A 53 -8.22 16.63 3.90
C GLY A 53 -6.94 17.23 4.46
N VAL A 54 -5.79 16.98 3.84
CA VAL A 54 -4.49 17.58 4.20
C VAL A 54 -4.47 19.07 3.88
N ARG A 55 -4.78 19.47 2.65
CA ARG A 55 -4.71 20.88 2.19
C ARG A 55 -5.70 21.79 2.91
N PHE A 56 -6.92 21.31 3.10
CA PHE A 56 -8.02 22.09 3.65
C PHE A 56 -8.27 21.79 5.14
N ASN A 57 -7.40 21.02 5.79
CA ASN A 57 -7.55 20.56 7.17
C ASN A 57 -8.97 20.08 7.49
N ARG A 58 -9.37 18.99 6.83
CA ARG A 58 -10.59 18.26 7.17
C ARG A 58 -10.19 16.93 7.82
N PRO A 59 -10.07 16.88 9.17
CA PRO A 59 -9.70 15.66 9.87
C PRO A 59 -10.60 14.48 9.52
N SER A 60 -11.91 14.71 9.39
CA SER A 60 -12.88 13.69 8.97
C SER A 60 -12.51 13.04 7.63
N LEU A 61 -12.08 13.83 6.63
CA LEU A 61 -11.60 13.28 5.36
C LEU A 61 -10.29 12.50 5.52
N LYS A 62 -9.36 12.97 6.36
CA LYS A 62 -8.11 12.23 6.64
C LYS A 62 -8.40 10.89 7.32
N PHE A 63 -9.29 10.86 8.29
CA PHE A 63 -9.64 9.62 9.00
C PHE A 63 -10.40 8.65 8.11
N ALA A 64 -11.40 9.13 7.36
CA ALA A 64 -12.15 8.30 6.43
C ALA A 64 -11.22 7.66 5.39
N THR A 65 -10.30 8.44 4.85
CA THR A 65 -9.34 7.95 3.83
C THR A 65 -8.29 7.03 4.43
N ARG A 66 -7.78 7.31 5.64
CA ARG A 66 -6.92 6.35 6.36
C ARG A 66 -7.63 5.01 6.55
N ARG A 67 -8.92 5.02 6.90
CA ARG A 67 -9.72 3.81 7.07
C ARG A 67 -9.97 3.05 5.76
N MET A 68 -10.03 3.74 4.62
CA MET A 68 -10.10 3.08 3.31
C MET A 68 -8.79 2.38 2.93
N PHE A 69 -7.64 2.97 3.26
CA PHE A 69 -6.33 2.39 2.96
C PHE A 69 -5.80 1.41 3.99
N ALA A 70 -6.40 1.40 5.17
CA ALA A 70 -6.03 0.60 6.31
C ALA A 70 -5.75 -0.89 5.95
N PRO A 71 -6.64 -1.60 5.23
CA PRO A 71 -6.36 -2.97 4.77
C PRO A 71 -5.06 -3.09 3.98
N ILE A 72 -4.83 -2.17 3.04
CA ILE A 72 -3.70 -2.18 2.11
C ILE A 72 -2.38 -1.85 2.82
N TRP A 73 -2.38 -0.90 3.75
CA TRP A 73 -1.15 -0.55 4.49
C TRP A 73 -0.65 -1.70 5.36
N SER A 74 -1.56 -2.56 5.83
CA SER A 74 -1.19 -3.79 6.55
C SER A 74 -0.36 -4.77 5.69
N ALA A 75 -0.40 -4.65 4.36
CA ALA A 75 0.39 -5.48 3.47
C ALA A 75 1.88 -5.08 3.42
N GLN A 76 2.26 -3.89 3.90
CA GLN A 76 3.66 -3.46 3.88
C GLN A 76 4.48 -4.30 4.87
N ARG A 77 5.59 -4.87 4.37
CA ARG A 77 6.40 -5.94 4.98
C ARG A 77 6.78 -5.74 6.46
N HIS A 78 6.79 -4.51 6.97
CA HIS A 78 7.39 -4.19 8.26
C HIS A 78 6.41 -4.33 9.44
N PRO A 79 6.59 -5.29 10.35
CA PRO A 79 5.70 -5.50 11.51
C PRO A 79 5.61 -4.28 12.43
N ILE A 80 6.67 -3.48 12.55
CA ILE A 80 6.67 -2.29 13.41
C ILE A 80 5.70 -1.22 12.91
N TYR A 81 5.57 -1.00 11.60
CA TYR A 81 4.63 0.01 11.10
C TYR A 81 3.17 -0.40 11.34
N ARG A 82 2.87 -1.70 11.25
CA ARG A 82 1.56 -2.24 11.61
C ARG A 82 1.25 -2.05 13.10
N LEU A 83 2.23 -2.27 13.97
CA LEU A 83 2.09 -2.04 15.40
C LEU A 83 1.89 -0.55 15.73
N ILE A 84 2.65 0.34 15.09
CA ILE A 84 2.49 1.80 15.24
C ILE A 84 1.07 2.21 14.83
N GLU A 85 0.57 1.73 13.69
CA GLU A 85 -0.79 2.04 13.22
C GLU A 85 -1.86 1.60 14.22
N ILE A 86 -1.80 0.36 14.71
CA ILE A 86 -2.77 -0.16 15.69
C ILE A 86 -2.66 0.59 17.02
N ALA A 87 -1.44 0.86 17.49
CA ALA A 87 -1.23 1.58 18.74
C ALA A 87 -1.76 3.02 18.67
N ASP A 88 -1.56 3.72 17.54
CA ASP A 88 -2.13 5.05 17.28
C ASP A 88 -3.67 5.02 17.34
N GLU A 89 -4.30 4.06 16.64
CA GLU A 89 -5.76 3.90 16.66
C GLU A 89 -6.28 3.56 18.07
N GLU A 90 -5.64 2.63 18.77
CA GLU A 90 -6.02 2.23 20.13
C GLU A 90 -5.89 3.39 21.13
N GLN A 91 -4.77 4.12 21.10
CA GLN A 91 -4.55 5.27 21.96
C GLN A 91 -5.62 6.33 21.72
N MET A 92 -5.93 6.64 20.46
CA MET A 92 -6.96 7.61 20.09
C MET A 92 -8.36 7.22 20.56
N LEU A 93 -8.68 5.92 20.60
CA LEU A 93 -9.96 5.41 21.11
C LEU A 93 -10.07 5.45 22.64
N ARG A 94 -8.93 5.35 23.36
CA ARG A 94 -8.88 5.41 24.83
C ARG A 94 -8.97 6.84 25.37
N LEU A 95 -8.74 7.85 24.54
CA LEU A 95 -8.82 9.25 24.95
C LEU A 95 -10.27 9.63 25.29
N ARG A 96 -10.42 10.50 26.30
CA ARG A 96 -11.70 11.15 26.57
C ARG A 96 -12.15 11.96 25.35
N PRO A 97 -13.45 12.00 25.02
CA PRO A 97 -13.95 12.70 23.84
C PRO A 97 -13.45 14.15 23.71
N GLU A 98 -13.32 14.87 24.83
CA GLU A 98 -12.87 16.26 24.87
C GLU A 98 -11.41 16.39 24.40
N ILE A 99 -10.53 15.50 24.88
CA ILE A 99 -9.12 15.49 24.50
C ILE A 99 -8.97 15.05 23.05
N ARG A 100 -9.73 14.03 22.64
CA ARG A 100 -9.74 13.54 21.27
C ARG A 100 -10.18 14.63 20.29
N ASN A 101 -11.23 15.38 20.60
CA ASN A 101 -11.71 16.49 19.78
C ASN A 101 -10.65 17.60 19.69
N LEU A 102 -10.03 17.97 20.82
CA LEU A 102 -8.96 18.97 20.84
C LEU A 102 -7.77 18.57 19.98
N ILE A 103 -7.33 17.31 20.05
CA ILE A 103 -6.26 16.79 19.20
C ILE A 103 -6.69 16.86 17.73
N GLN A 104 -7.90 16.40 17.40
CA GLN A 104 -8.41 16.38 16.02
C GLN A 104 -8.52 17.78 15.42
N GLU A 105 -8.94 18.78 16.20
CA GLU A 105 -9.01 20.19 15.78
C GLU A 105 -7.64 20.82 15.57
N ARG A 106 -6.62 20.37 16.33
CA ARG A 106 -5.26 20.96 16.35
C ARG A 106 -4.20 20.18 15.58
N VAL A 107 -4.59 19.16 14.79
CA VAL A 107 -3.65 18.37 13.95
C VAL A 107 -2.87 19.25 12.94
N VAL A 108 -3.36 20.46 12.63
CA VAL A 108 -2.84 21.29 11.55
C VAL A 108 -2.98 22.78 11.91
N THR A 109 -2.08 23.63 11.43
CA THR A 109 -2.10 25.08 11.69
C THR A 109 -2.13 25.86 10.38
N SER A 110 -2.96 26.91 10.30
CA SER A 110 -2.94 27.86 9.18
C SER A 110 -1.92 28.96 9.44
N ARG A 111 -0.94 29.13 8.53
CA ARG A 111 0.02 30.25 8.59
C ARG A 111 -0.42 31.48 7.79
N SER A 112 -1.23 31.28 6.74
CA SER A 112 -1.63 32.35 5.81
C SER A 112 -2.87 33.14 6.25
N LYS A 113 -3.44 32.82 7.43
CA LYS A 113 -4.75 33.34 7.91
C LYS A 113 -5.94 33.02 6.99
N LEU A 114 -5.72 32.30 5.89
CA LEU A 114 -6.76 31.85 4.99
C LEU A 114 -7.39 30.59 5.57
N SER A 115 -8.71 30.62 5.76
CA SER A 115 -9.50 29.55 6.37
C SER A 115 -9.44 28.21 5.61
N ASN A 116 -8.95 28.21 4.38
CA ASN A 116 -8.83 27.06 3.51
C ASN A 116 -7.39 26.55 3.33
N GLN A 117 -6.39 27.22 3.90
CA GLN A 117 -4.99 26.83 3.78
C GLN A 117 -4.41 26.48 5.14
N HIS A 118 -4.27 25.18 5.36
CA HIS A 118 -3.70 24.64 6.59
C HIS A 118 -2.51 23.75 6.23
N GLN A 119 -1.42 23.90 6.96
CA GLN A 119 -0.19 23.14 6.75
C GLN A 119 0.07 22.22 7.94
N GLY A 120 0.40 20.95 7.66
CA GLY A 120 0.86 20.03 8.71
C GLY A 120 2.08 20.63 9.41
N HIS A 121 2.23 20.37 10.72
CA HIS A 121 3.35 20.93 11.48
C HIS A 121 4.70 20.54 10.86
N ASP A 122 4.85 19.31 10.35
CA ASP A 122 6.05 18.90 9.62
C ASP A 122 6.30 19.72 8.36
N THR A 123 5.25 20.02 7.58
CA THR A 123 5.37 20.86 6.38
C THR A 123 5.80 22.29 6.75
N ILE A 124 5.27 22.82 7.85
CA ILE A 124 5.66 24.13 8.39
C ILE A 124 7.14 24.10 8.78
N LEU A 125 7.56 23.09 9.52
CA LEU A 125 8.94 22.92 9.96
C LEU A 125 9.88 22.71 8.77
N GLU A 126 9.47 21.97 7.74
CA GLU A 126 10.24 21.76 6.52
C GLU A 126 10.42 23.07 5.72
N GLU A 127 9.38 23.90 5.63
CA GLU A 127 9.44 25.22 4.98
C GLU A 127 10.37 26.18 5.72
N ILE A 128 10.29 26.20 7.07
CA ILE A 128 11.23 26.94 7.92
C ILE A 128 12.65 26.41 7.72
N ASN A 129 12.84 25.09 7.71
CA ASN A 129 14.14 24.46 7.51
C ASN A 129 14.74 24.79 6.14
N LYS A 130 13.94 24.82 5.06
CA LYS A 130 14.39 25.27 3.73
C LYS A 130 14.86 26.72 3.76
N SER A 131 14.13 27.59 4.45
CA SER A 131 14.51 28.99 4.63
C SER A 131 15.82 29.11 5.40
N LEU A 132 15.98 28.37 6.50
CA LEU A 132 17.23 28.35 7.27
C LEU A 132 18.42 27.83 6.46
N LYS A 133 18.22 26.75 5.69
CA LYS A 133 19.26 26.18 4.81
C LYS A 133 19.74 27.17 3.76
N SER A 134 18.89 28.09 3.31
CA SER A 134 19.30 29.16 2.38
C SER A 134 20.20 30.23 3.00
N LEU A 135 20.24 30.31 4.34
CA LEU A 135 21.00 31.32 5.09
C LEU A 135 22.35 30.80 5.63
N ILE A 136 22.64 29.51 5.48
CA ILE A 136 23.85 28.87 6.01
C ILE A 136 24.75 28.37 4.87
N PRO A 137 26.08 28.32 5.09
CA PRO A 137 27.00 27.81 4.09
C PRO A 137 26.87 26.29 3.88
N LEU A 138 27.43 25.78 2.77
CA LEU A 138 27.35 24.37 2.35
C LEU A 138 27.82 23.39 3.43
N VAL A 139 28.82 23.79 4.22
CA VAL A 139 29.32 23.07 5.40
C VAL A 139 28.99 23.89 6.65
N PRO A 140 27.81 23.68 7.26
CA PRO A 140 27.37 24.48 8.39
C PRO A 140 28.05 24.03 9.69
N SER A 141 28.24 24.98 10.60
CA SER A 141 28.63 24.73 11.99
C SER A 141 27.41 25.02 12.88
N GLN A 142 27.45 24.59 14.14
CA GLN A 142 26.37 24.92 15.09
C GLN A 142 26.13 26.44 15.19
N ARG A 143 27.20 27.24 15.20
CA ARG A 143 27.11 28.71 15.21
C ARG A 143 26.38 29.25 13.98
N HIS A 144 26.58 28.66 12.80
CA HIS A 144 25.86 29.05 11.58
C HIS A 144 24.35 28.81 11.72
N TRP A 145 23.96 27.65 12.27
CA TRP A 145 22.55 27.33 12.54
C TRP A 145 21.92 28.28 13.56
N GLU A 146 22.61 28.58 14.66
CA GLU A 146 22.11 29.49 15.68
C GLU A 146 21.92 30.91 15.14
N ILE A 147 22.87 31.41 14.35
CA ILE A 147 22.77 32.73 13.70
C ILE A 147 21.60 32.75 12.71
N ALA A 148 21.48 31.75 11.84
CA ALA A 148 20.39 31.67 10.88
C ALA A 148 19.03 31.56 11.57
N ALA A 149 18.89 30.72 12.59
CA ALA A 149 17.64 30.54 13.33
C ALA A 149 17.20 31.81 14.04
N ARG A 150 18.12 32.50 14.75
CA ARG A 150 17.82 33.75 15.46
C ARG A 150 17.40 34.88 14.53
N ASN A 151 17.94 34.92 13.30
CA ASN A 151 17.71 36.01 12.36
C ASN A 151 16.72 35.68 11.24
N CYS A 152 16.25 34.44 11.11
CA CYS A 152 15.42 33.98 9.99
C CYS A 152 14.18 34.86 9.76
N THR A 153 13.48 35.21 10.84
CA THR A 153 12.28 36.06 10.78
C THR A 153 12.61 37.47 10.30
N ASN A 154 13.74 38.04 10.75
CA ASN A 154 14.17 39.38 10.36
C ASN A 154 14.61 39.40 8.89
N PHE A 155 15.35 38.40 8.43
CA PHE A 155 15.71 38.26 7.02
C PHE A 155 14.50 38.04 6.12
N SER A 156 13.52 37.25 6.57
CA SER A 156 12.27 37.05 5.83
C SER A 156 11.51 38.36 5.65
N LYS A 157 11.39 39.17 6.73
CA LYS A 157 10.79 40.51 6.65
C LYS A 157 11.55 41.44 5.71
N LEU A 158 12.89 41.46 5.81
CA LEU A 158 13.74 42.27 4.93
C LEU A 158 13.55 41.88 3.46
N ARG A 159 13.54 40.58 3.15
CA ARG A 159 13.29 40.05 1.81
C ARG A 159 11.92 40.48 1.29
N THR A 160 10.86 40.33 2.08
CA THR A 160 9.51 40.78 1.70
C THR A 160 9.48 42.28 1.44
N ASN A 161 10.13 43.09 2.27
CA ASN A 161 10.21 44.54 2.07
C ASN A 161 10.95 44.89 0.77
N ILE A 162 12.10 44.26 0.50
CA ILE A 162 12.85 44.47 -0.74
C ILE A 162 11.97 44.12 -1.95
N PHE A 163 11.32 42.95 -1.95
CA PHE A 163 10.44 42.52 -3.05
C PHE A 163 9.25 43.46 -3.26
N ASN A 164 8.65 43.99 -2.20
CA ASN A 164 7.62 45.00 -2.30
C ASN A 164 8.14 46.30 -2.95
N ILE A 165 9.35 46.74 -2.58
CA ILE A 165 9.99 47.94 -3.16
C ILE A 165 10.28 47.76 -4.65
N ILE A 166 10.78 46.59 -5.07
CA ILE A 166 11.12 46.31 -6.47
C ILE A 166 9.90 45.90 -7.33
N GLY A 167 8.68 45.97 -6.78
CA GLY A 167 7.45 45.63 -7.52
C GLY A 167 7.31 44.15 -7.85
N TYR A 168 8.04 43.27 -7.16
CA TYR A 168 8.00 41.83 -7.41
C TYR A 168 6.80 41.20 -6.70
N SER A 169 5.69 41.00 -7.42
CA SER A 169 4.63 40.09 -6.99
C SER A 169 5.09 38.64 -7.25
N GLU A 170 4.90 37.72 -6.29
CA GLU A 170 5.21 36.29 -6.45
C GLU A 170 4.25 35.60 -7.45
N SER A 171 4.20 36.09 -8.68
CA SER A 171 3.33 35.59 -9.72
C SER A 171 4.07 35.47 -11.03
N GLU A 172 5.22 34.79 -11.05
CA GLU A 172 5.77 34.28 -12.31
C GLU A 172 6.85 33.22 -12.09
N ALA A 173 6.45 31.97 -12.26
CA ALA A 173 7.33 30.89 -12.69
C ALA A 173 6.79 30.37 -14.03
N ASN A 174 6.85 31.22 -15.06
CA ASN A 174 6.38 30.90 -16.41
C ASN A 174 7.57 30.69 -17.35
N GLU A 175 8.06 29.46 -17.38
CA GLU A 175 8.12 28.71 -18.63
C GLU A 175 8.10 27.21 -18.32
N PRO A 176 7.03 26.48 -18.67
CA PRO A 176 6.93 25.07 -18.35
C PRO A 176 7.82 24.27 -19.29
N ARG A 177 8.67 23.41 -18.72
CA ARG A 177 9.19 22.22 -19.40
C ARG A 177 8.03 21.63 -20.20
N THR A 178 8.13 21.57 -21.52
CA THR A 178 7.07 21.16 -22.44
C THR A 178 6.63 19.73 -22.09
N ARG A 179 5.65 19.65 -21.20
CA ARG A 179 5.03 18.40 -20.76
C ARG A 179 4.31 17.84 -21.98
N PRO A 180 4.48 16.56 -22.32
CA PRO A 180 3.66 15.91 -23.32
C PRO A 180 2.19 16.25 -23.07
N GLY A 181 1.48 16.70 -24.10
CA GLY A 181 0.11 17.17 -23.97
C GLY A 181 -0.75 16.09 -23.30
N PHE A 182 -1.18 16.33 -22.06
CA PHE A 182 -1.89 15.35 -21.24
C PHE A 182 -3.07 14.73 -21.99
N THR A 183 -3.80 15.54 -22.76
CA THR A 183 -4.92 15.07 -23.58
C THR A 183 -4.49 14.09 -24.65
N ALA A 184 -3.39 14.35 -25.36
CA ALA A 184 -2.88 13.47 -26.40
C ALA A 184 -2.36 12.15 -25.81
N GLU A 185 -1.58 12.21 -24.73
CA GLU A 185 -1.08 11.02 -24.04
C GLU A 185 -2.20 10.21 -23.38
N SER A 186 -3.18 10.88 -22.77
CA SER A 186 -4.36 10.20 -22.23
C SER A 186 -5.15 9.50 -23.32
N ARG A 187 -5.33 10.11 -24.50
CA ARG A 187 -6.00 9.47 -25.64
C ARG A 187 -5.23 8.25 -26.13
N ARG A 188 -3.91 8.36 -26.33
CA ARG A 188 -3.04 7.22 -26.71
C ARG A 188 -3.18 6.06 -25.73
N PHE A 189 -3.13 6.36 -24.44
CA PHE A 189 -3.28 5.36 -23.38
C PHE A 189 -4.66 4.68 -23.41
N ARG A 190 -5.74 5.44 -23.59
CA ARG A 190 -7.10 4.88 -23.68
C ARG A 190 -7.30 3.99 -24.89
N VAL A 191 -6.75 4.40 -26.05
CA VAL A 191 -6.77 3.57 -27.27
C VAL A 191 -6.10 2.23 -27.00
N GLN A 192 -4.96 2.23 -26.31
CA GLN A 192 -4.26 0.99 -25.96
C GLN A 192 -5.11 0.09 -25.04
N ILE A 193 -5.72 0.64 -23.98
CA ILE A 193 -6.60 -0.13 -23.07
C ILE A 193 -7.76 -0.79 -23.83
N ARG A 194 -8.38 -0.06 -24.76
CA ARG A 194 -9.50 -0.57 -25.56
C ARG A 194 -9.05 -1.64 -26.55
N LYS A 195 -7.95 -1.40 -27.27
CA LYS A 195 -7.37 -2.35 -28.23
C LYS A 195 -7.00 -3.68 -27.56
N THR A 196 -6.46 -3.62 -26.35
CA THR A 196 -6.10 -4.81 -25.58
C THR A 196 -7.28 -5.43 -24.83
N GLN A 197 -8.45 -4.79 -24.89
CA GLN A 197 -9.65 -5.10 -24.13
C GLN A 197 -9.43 -5.15 -22.62
N PHE A 198 -8.32 -4.61 -22.08
CA PHE A 198 -7.79 -4.89 -20.73
C PHE A 198 -8.78 -4.86 -19.57
N VAL A 199 -9.87 -4.07 -19.66
CA VAL A 199 -10.88 -3.88 -18.60
C VAL A 199 -12.27 -4.43 -18.92
N ASN A 200 -12.48 -5.13 -20.04
CA ASN A 200 -13.81 -5.60 -20.44
C ASN A 200 -14.17 -6.98 -19.81
N PRO A 201 -15.16 -7.16 -18.95
CA PRO A 201 -15.40 -8.46 -18.32
C PRO A 201 -15.72 -9.61 -19.30
N ASN A 202 -16.13 -9.32 -20.55
CA ASN A 202 -16.66 -10.29 -21.50
C ASN A 202 -15.62 -10.86 -22.51
N ALA A 203 -14.31 -10.79 -22.26
CA ALA A 203 -13.35 -11.46 -23.17
C ALA A 203 -12.68 -12.66 -22.52
N ASP A 204 -12.81 -13.81 -23.17
CA ASP A 204 -12.51 -15.13 -22.59
C ASP A 204 -11.02 -15.48 -22.48
N ASN A 205 -10.11 -14.74 -23.12
CA ASN A 205 -8.68 -15.10 -23.21
C ASN A 205 -7.74 -14.01 -22.68
N ARG A 206 -7.96 -13.53 -21.46
CA ARG A 206 -7.05 -12.55 -20.84
C ARG A 206 -6.16 -13.18 -19.81
N ILE A 207 -4.90 -13.34 -20.18
CA ILE A 207 -3.83 -13.55 -19.21
C ILE A 207 -3.73 -12.28 -18.36
N PHE A 208 -3.78 -12.43 -17.03
CA PHE A 208 -3.68 -11.30 -16.10
C PHE A 208 -2.23 -10.79 -16.09
N GLN A 209 -1.95 -9.84 -16.96
CA GLN A 209 -0.61 -9.27 -17.16
C GLN A 209 -0.59 -7.79 -16.81
N ASN A 210 0.62 -7.27 -16.62
CA ASN A 210 0.82 -5.83 -16.59
C ASN A 210 0.40 -5.20 -17.94
N LEU A 211 0.25 -3.87 -17.95
CA LEU A 211 -0.17 -3.13 -19.15
C LEU A 211 0.80 -3.30 -20.34
N GLY A 212 2.07 -3.62 -20.06
CA GLY A 212 3.10 -3.91 -21.07
C GLY A 212 3.05 -5.33 -21.65
N ARG A 213 2.27 -6.25 -21.05
CA ARG A 213 2.24 -7.69 -21.39
C ARG A 213 3.57 -8.42 -21.20
N GLU A 214 4.45 -7.82 -20.40
CA GLU A 214 5.80 -8.33 -20.11
C GLU A 214 5.80 -9.21 -18.87
N LEU A 215 4.93 -8.91 -17.90
CA LEU A 215 4.88 -9.58 -16.62
C LEU A 215 3.50 -10.20 -16.39
N THR A 216 3.48 -11.50 -16.14
CA THR A 216 2.29 -12.19 -15.62
C THR A 216 2.16 -11.87 -14.14
N LEU A 217 0.99 -11.36 -13.77
CA LEU A 217 0.66 -10.96 -12.42
C LEU A 217 0.12 -12.16 -11.65
N SER A 218 0.38 -12.19 -10.35
CA SER A 218 -0.07 -13.31 -9.50
C SER A 218 -1.59 -13.34 -9.35
N GLU A 219 -2.14 -14.52 -9.11
CA GLU A 219 -3.56 -14.68 -8.73
C GLU A 219 -3.89 -13.93 -7.42
N GLN A 220 -2.92 -13.82 -6.50
CA GLN A 220 -3.12 -13.08 -5.26
C GLN A 220 -3.28 -11.57 -5.50
N MET A 221 -2.66 -11.06 -6.57
CA MET A 221 -2.77 -9.65 -6.95
C MET A 221 -4.17 -9.32 -7.48
N ILE A 222 -4.87 -10.28 -8.08
CA ILE A 222 -6.27 -10.14 -8.49
C ILE A 222 -7.17 -9.88 -7.26
N ARG A 223 -6.91 -10.61 -6.17
CA ARG A 223 -7.68 -10.53 -4.92
C ARG A 223 -7.01 -9.66 -3.85
N PHE A 224 -6.20 -8.69 -4.29
CA PHE A 224 -5.30 -7.92 -3.41
C PHE A 224 -6.01 -7.30 -2.20
N SER A 225 -7.11 -6.57 -2.43
CA SER A 225 -7.85 -5.86 -1.37
C SER A 225 -8.48 -6.83 -0.35
N GLU A 226 -9.04 -7.95 -0.84
CA GLU A 226 -9.62 -9.00 0.01
C GLU A 226 -8.56 -9.62 0.93
N ILE A 227 -7.43 -10.04 0.34
CA ILE A 227 -6.33 -10.66 1.06
C ILE A 227 -5.73 -9.67 2.06
N ALA A 228 -5.52 -8.42 1.67
CA ALA A 228 -4.99 -7.39 2.56
C ALA A 228 -5.91 -7.13 3.76
N SER A 229 -7.22 -7.08 3.55
CA SER A 229 -8.21 -6.95 4.62
C SER A 229 -8.24 -8.16 5.55
N MET A 230 -8.15 -9.37 5.02
CA MET A 230 -8.08 -10.60 5.80
C MET A 230 -6.83 -10.60 6.70
N LYS A 231 -5.64 -10.36 6.12
CA LYS A 231 -4.36 -10.29 6.84
C LYS A 231 -4.39 -9.24 7.96
N ARG A 232 -4.96 -8.06 7.70
CA ARG A 232 -5.14 -7.01 8.72
C ARG A 232 -5.99 -7.50 9.88
N ASN A 233 -7.15 -8.09 9.60
CA ASN A 233 -8.08 -8.54 10.63
C ASN A 233 -7.47 -9.64 11.51
N GLU A 234 -6.74 -10.58 10.90
CA GLU A 234 -6.02 -11.62 11.63
C GLU A 234 -4.93 -11.04 12.52
N PHE A 235 -4.16 -10.07 12.02
CA PHE A 235 -3.15 -9.36 12.80
C PHE A 235 -3.76 -8.64 14.00
N ILE A 236 -4.83 -7.85 13.81
CA ILE A 236 -5.53 -7.15 14.90
C ILE A 236 -6.01 -8.13 15.97
N LYS A 237 -6.66 -9.24 15.58
CA LYS A 237 -7.15 -10.25 16.52
C LYS A 237 -6.02 -10.87 17.34
N ALA A 238 -4.91 -11.23 16.69
CA ALA A 238 -3.80 -11.85 17.40
C ALA A 238 -3.07 -10.87 18.32
N THR A 239 -2.92 -9.60 17.93
CA THR A 239 -2.30 -8.56 18.76
C THR A 239 -3.17 -8.16 19.95
N LEU A 240 -4.44 -7.78 19.70
CA LEU A 240 -5.29 -7.18 20.74
C LEU A 240 -6.07 -8.20 21.57
N ILE A 241 -6.51 -9.32 20.97
CA ILE A 241 -7.35 -10.32 21.66
C ILE A 241 -6.49 -11.43 22.22
N LYS A 242 -5.70 -12.09 21.36
CA LYS A 242 -4.96 -13.31 21.74
C LYS A 242 -3.62 -13.03 22.42
N LYS A 243 -3.05 -11.82 22.29
CA LYS A 243 -1.72 -11.42 22.80
C LYS A 243 -0.61 -12.43 22.44
N THR A 244 -0.69 -13.02 21.25
CA THR A 244 0.26 -14.04 20.78
C THR A 244 1.25 -13.44 19.78
N PRO A 245 2.51 -13.92 19.75
CA PRO A 245 3.44 -13.54 18.70
C PRO A 245 2.88 -14.05 17.37
N LEU A 246 2.59 -13.13 16.44
CA LEU A 246 2.25 -13.53 15.08
C LEU A 246 3.52 -14.04 14.39
N GLY A 247 3.37 -15.15 13.66
CA GLY A 247 4.40 -15.67 12.78
C GLY A 247 4.78 -14.69 11.65
N ILE A 248 5.72 -15.10 10.83
CA ILE A 248 6.19 -14.31 9.67
C ILE A 248 5.03 -14.20 8.66
N TRP A 249 4.64 -12.97 8.34
CA TRP A 249 3.67 -12.71 7.28
C TRP A 249 4.40 -12.48 5.96
N HIS A 250 4.07 -13.30 4.96
CA HIS A 250 4.56 -13.06 3.61
C HIS A 250 3.79 -11.90 2.96
N PRO A 251 4.48 -11.03 2.19
CA PRO A 251 3.83 -9.99 1.40
C PRO A 251 2.88 -10.61 0.37
N ILE A 252 1.95 -9.83 -0.16
CA ILE A 252 1.15 -10.28 -1.32
C ILE A 252 2.06 -10.20 -2.55
N PRO A 253 2.32 -11.31 -3.26
CA PRO A 253 3.15 -11.31 -4.46
C PRO A 253 2.45 -10.55 -5.59
N ILE A 254 3.21 -9.77 -6.34
CA ILE A 254 2.71 -8.96 -7.45
C ILE A 254 2.78 -9.76 -8.76
N THR A 255 3.88 -10.49 -8.99
CA THR A 255 4.11 -11.31 -10.18
C THR A 255 3.97 -12.80 -9.88
N CYS A 256 3.79 -13.61 -10.93
CA CYS A 256 3.86 -15.08 -10.82
C CYS A 256 5.20 -15.52 -10.24
N ASP A 257 6.31 -14.98 -10.74
CA ASP A 257 7.66 -15.31 -10.24
C ASP A 257 7.80 -15.00 -8.75
N GLU A 258 7.26 -13.86 -8.27
CA GLU A 258 7.25 -13.55 -6.83
C GLU A 258 6.40 -14.53 -6.03
N ALA A 259 5.28 -14.99 -6.58
CA ALA A 259 4.39 -15.96 -5.94
C ALA A 259 5.04 -17.35 -5.89
N GLU A 260 5.68 -17.77 -6.97
CA GLU A 260 6.44 -19.01 -7.07
C GLU A 260 7.64 -18.98 -6.13
N LEU A 261 8.40 -17.88 -6.08
CA LEU A 261 9.49 -17.72 -5.13
C LEU A 261 9.01 -17.79 -3.69
N GLN A 262 7.90 -17.14 -3.34
CA GLN A 262 7.30 -17.21 -2.01
C GLN A 262 6.73 -18.60 -1.66
N GLY A 263 6.20 -19.31 -2.65
CA GLY A 263 5.75 -20.70 -2.49
C GLY A 263 6.92 -21.69 -2.49
N SER A 264 8.06 -21.32 -3.06
CA SER A 264 9.23 -22.18 -3.16
C SER A 264 9.94 -22.26 -1.81
N GLU A 265 10.41 -23.46 -1.50
CA GLU A 265 11.15 -23.75 -0.28
C GLU A 265 12.48 -22.98 -0.21
N SER A 266 12.93 -22.44 -1.33
CA SER A 266 14.08 -21.54 -1.43
C SER A 266 13.88 -20.23 -0.65
N SER A 267 12.64 -19.79 -0.41
CA SER A 267 12.35 -18.57 0.37
C SER A 267 12.21 -18.80 1.87
N LEU A 268 12.13 -20.06 2.31
CA LEU A 268 11.95 -20.43 3.71
C LEU A 268 13.27 -20.34 4.48
N LYS A 269 13.20 -19.83 5.71
CA LYS A 269 14.29 -19.90 6.67
C LYS A 269 14.44 -21.33 7.18
N LYS A 270 15.67 -21.67 7.60
CA LYS A 270 15.99 -22.97 8.22
C LYS A 270 14.99 -23.38 9.31
N SER A 271 14.59 -22.45 10.16
CA SER A 271 13.62 -22.68 11.24
C SER A 271 12.21 -23.01 10.76
N GLU A 272 11.79 -22.43 9.63
CA GLU A 272 10.46 -22.66 9.04
C GLU A 272 10.41 -24.04 8.39
N ILE A 273 11.45 -24.40 7.63
CA ILE A 273 11.61 -25.74 7.05
C ILE A 273 11.60 -26.79 8.16
N LEU A 274 12.33 -26.55 9.26
CA LEU A 274 12.30 -27.42 10.44
C LEU A 274 10.90 -27.57 11.05
N SER A 275 10.14 -26.47 11.16
CA SER A 275 8.79 -26.50 11.69
C SER A 275 7.84 -27.32 10.81
N ILE A 276 7.98 -27.23 9.49
CA ILE A 276 7.18 -28.00 8.53
C ILE A 276 7.54 -29.49 8.60
N ILE A 277 8.83 -29.84 8.64
CA ILE A 277 9.24 -31.24 8.77
C ILE A 277 8.69 -31.83 10.07
N ASN A 278 8.83 -31.12 11.19
CA ASN A 278 8.36 -31.59 12.49
C ASN A 278 6.84 -31.75 12.58
N SER A 279 6.05 -31.00 11.80
CA SER A 279 4.60 -31.21 11.74
C SER A 279 4.19 -32.40 10.86
N LEU A 280 5.04 -32.81 9.90
CA LEU A 280 4.81 -33.94 9.02
C LEU A 280 5.30 -35.28 9.61
N ILE A 281 6.35 -35.27 10.43
CA ILE A 281 6.91 -36.48 11.09
C ILE A 281 5.84 -37.32 11.81
N PRO A 282 4.87 -36.76 12.56
CA PRO A 282 3.80 -37.54 13.18
C PRO A 282 2.93 -38.32 12.19
N SER A 283 2.95 -38.00 10.90
CA SER A 283 2.18 -38.74 9.88
C SER A 283 2.97 -39.90 9.24
N LEU A 284 4.25 -40.08 9.60
CA LEU A 284 5.11 -41.17 9.12
C LEU A 284 4.98 -42.43 10.00
N GLY A 285 5.35 -43.59 9.43
CA GLY A 285 5.50 -44.84 10.18
C GLY A 285 6.67 -44.80 11.18
N ASP A 286 6.64 -45.68 12.18
CA ASP A 286 7.58 -45.62 13.32
C ASP A 286 9.06 -45.80 12.92
N LEU A 287 9.34 -46.59 11.88
CA LEU A 287 10.68 -46.76 11.31
C LEU A 287 11.18 -45.48 10.62
N ASP A 288 10.31 -44.77 9.91
CA ASP A 288 10.65 -43.52 9.22
C ASP A 288 10.80 -42.35 10.19
N ARG A 289 9.98 -42.31 11.26
CA ARG A 289 10.13 -41.32 12.34
C ARG A 289 11.49 -41.37 13.01
N LEU A 290 12.09 -42.55 13.14
CA LEU A 290 13.42 -42.74 13.71
C LEU A 290 14.53 -42.17 12.80
N ARG A 291 14.34 -42.20 11.48
CA ARG A 291 15.31 -41.67 10.49
C ARG A 291 15.43 -40.15 10.54
N PHE A 292 14.35 -39.46 10.88
CA PHE A 292 14.31 -37.98 10.88
C PHE A 292 14.55 -37.35 12.26
N ARG A 293 15.32 -38.00 13.15
CA ARG A 293 15.78 -37.39 14.42
C ARG A 293 16.98 -36.46 14.22
N GLY A 294 17.10 -35.43 15.07
CA GLY A 294 18.29 -34.56 15.12
C GLY A 294 18.41 -33.52 14.00
N LEU A 295 17.28 -33.04 13.47
CA LEU A 295 17.24 -32.12 12.33
C LEU A 295 17.78 -30.72 12.62
N SER A 296 17.86 -30.29 13.88
CA SER A 296 18.29 -28.95 14.29
C SER A 296 19.68 -28.55 13.78
N ASN A 297 20.56 -29.54 13.60
CA ASN A 297 21.98 -29.31 13.27
C ASN A 297 22.25 -29.31 11.75
N LYS A 298 21.27 -29.70 10.92
CA LYS A 298 21.46 -29.83 9.47
C LYS A 298 21.50 -28.48 8.74
N SER A 299 22.14 -28.40 7.58
CA SER A 299 22.15 -27.16 6.78
C SER A 299 20.75 -26.86 6.25
N ARG A 300 20.52 -25.63 5.74
CA ARG A 300 19.22 -25.29 5.16
C ARG A 300 18.94 -26.14 3.92
N GLU A 301 19.95 -26.34 3.09
CA GLU A 301 19.89 -27.13 1.87
C GLU A 301 19.59 -28.60 2.17
N ASP A 302 20.21 -29.17 3.22
CA ASP A 302 19.90 -30.53 3.68
C ASP A 302 18.44 -30.66 4.16
N LEU A 303 17.93 -29.63 4.84
CA LEU A 303 16.57 -29.62 5.36
C LEU A 303 15.53 -29.52 4.23
N VAL A 304 15.82 -28.78 3.16
CA VAL A 304 14.97 -28.77 1.95
C VAL A 304 14.91 -30.18 1.34
N ASN A 305 16.06 -30.84 1.18
CA ASN A 305 16.11 -32.21 0.64
C ASN A 305 15.32 -33.21 1.51
N ILE A 306 15.45 -33.10 2.84
CA ILE A 306 14.73 -33.95 3.80
C ILE A 306 13.23 -33.67 3.79
N LEU A 307 12.82 -32.42 3.66
CA LEU A 307 11.39 -32.07 3.53
C LEU A 307 10.77 -32.73 2.29
N GLN A 308 11.50 -32.73 1.17
CA GLN A 308 11.06 -33.41 -0.05
C GLN A 308 10.98 -34.94 0.13
N GLU A 309 11.98 -35.53 0.80
CA GLU A 309 12.01 -36.97 1.12
C GLU A 309 10.80 -37.39 1.99
N VAL A 310 10.51 -36.62 3.05
CA VAL A 310 9.34 -36.85 3.93
C VAL A 310 8.03 -36.78 3.16
N ARG A 311 7.88 -35.85 2.21
CA ARG A 311 6.68 -35.74 1.39
C ARG A 311 6.52 -36.89 0.40
N ASN A 312 7.61 -37.37 -0.19
CA ASN A 312 7.58 -38.51 -1.10
C ASN A 312 7.12 -39.78 -0.37
N ILE A 313 7.65 -40.05 0.83
CA ILE A 313 7.22 -41.17 1.69
C ILE A 313 5.72 -41.07 2.02
N LEU A 314 5.23 -39.86 2.34
CA LEU A 314 3.80 -39.64 2.61
C LEU A 314 2.91 -39.79 1.38
N ALA A 315 3.41 -39.52 0.17
CA ALA A 315 2.69 -39.73 -1.07
C ALA A 315 2.60 -41.22 -1.43
N GLU A 316 3.70 -41.97 -1.25
CA GLU A 316 3.75 -43.42 -1.47
C GLU A 316 2.81 -44.17 -0.52
N ASN A 317 2.78 -43.79 0.76
CA ASN A 317 1.87 -44.38 1.76
C ASN A 317 0.38 -44.07 1.51
N LYS A 318 0.06 -43.01 0.75
CA LYS A 318 -1.32 -42.69 0.32
C LYS A 318 -1.77 -43.48 -0.89
N ILE A 319 -0.84 -43.87 -1.77
CA ILE A 319 -1.14 -44.68 -2.96
C ILE A 319 -1.37 -46.14 -2.54
N SER A 320 -0.58 -46.64 -1.57
CA SER A 320 -0.72 -48.01 -1.05
C SER A 320 -1.99 -48.27 -0.23
N THR A 321 -2.69 -47.22 0.21
CA THR A 321 -3.97 -47.33 0.96
C THR A 321 -5.20 -47.17 0.05
N SER A 322 -5.00 -46.99 -1.25
CA SER A 322 -6.08 -46.87 -2.25
C SER A 322 -6.24 -48.11 -3.15
N GLU A 323 -5.42 -49.14 -2.95
CA GLU A 323 -5.47 -50.44 -3.66
C GLU A 323 -5.98 -51.61 -2.79
N GLU A 324 -6.52 -51.33 -1.61
CA GLU A 324 -7.33 -52.27 -0.80
C GLU A 324 -8.80 -51.80 -0.78
#